data_AF-A0A6N0HYS6-F1
#
_entry.id   AF-A0A6N0HYS6-F1
#
_cell.length_a   1.000
_cell.length_b   1.000
_cell.length_c   1.000
_cell.angle_alpha   90.00
_cell.angle_beta   90.00
_cell.angle_gamma   90.00
#
_symmetry.space_group_name_H-M   'P 1'
#
loop_
_entity.id
_entity.type
_entity.pdbx_description
1 polymer ?
#
loop_
_entity_poly.entity_id
_entity_poly.type
_entity_poly.pdbx_seq_one_letter_code
_entity_poly.pdbx_strand_id
1 'polypeptide(L)'
;MRRVITVHGMKRSGNHAIINWLRQQEKSCFFNDIIMIKPILLGQKEIPPSQPFTSWLSDNHYKKSPLSNLAKKIKSRNRSLYVSLEDHELSIRPFKDIPIEHINILIIRDATNHLASRLKSSLSNNYPIYPAEAGPQMDRVIATWKSHAREFLGETNQLNNKVCIYYAGESLFCESLFWASKPKQTAKT
;
A
#
# COMPACT_ATOMS: atom_id res chain seq x y z
N MET A 1 -8.95 -15.36 7.95
CA MET A 1 -8.96 -13.92 7.61
C MET A 1 -10.30 -13.61 6.98
N ARG A 2 -10.89 -12.46 7.32
CA ARG A 2 -12.16 -12.00 6.76
C ARG A 2 -11.98 -11.37 5.38
N ARG A 3 -10.96 -10.53 5.26
CA ARG A 3 -10.57 -9.81 4.03
C ARG A 3 -9.08 -9.52 4.03
N VAL A 4 -8.56 -9.22 2.86
CA VAL A 4 -7.19 -8.73 2.63
C VAL A 4 -7.25 -7.28 2.18
N ILE A 5 -6.43 -6.44 2.81
CA ILE A 5 -6.26 -5.04 2.46
C ILE A 5 -4.80 -4.84 2.08
N THR A 6 -4.54 -4.59 0.80
CA THR A 6 -3.20 -4.26 0.31
C THR A 6 -3.05 -2.75 0.23
N VAL A 7 -2.14 -2.21 1.01
CA VAL A 7 -1.85 -0.77 1.04
C VAL A 7 -0.65 -0.48 0.16
N HIS A 8 -0.87 0.29 -0.89
CA HIS A 8 0.14 0.82 -1.80
C HIS A 8 0.47 2.24 -1.40
N GLY A 9 1.75 2.58 -1.39
CA GLY A 9 2.19 3.92 -1.06
C GLY A 9 3.69 4.08 -1.25
N MET A 10 4.18 5.29 -1.02
CA MET A 10 5.62 5.56 -1.05
C MET A 10 6.15 5.71 0.37
N LYS A 11 7.25 5.03 0.73
CA LYS A 11 7.77 4.93 2.11
C LYS A 11 7.93 6.28 2.78
N ARG A 12 7.07 6.54 3.78
CA ARG A 12 7.11 7.69 4.72
C ARG A 12 6.21 7.45 5.93
N SER A 13 6.48 8.18 7.01
CA SER A 13 5.73 8.13 8.27
C SER A 13 4.21 8.36 8.11
N GLY A 14 3.79 9.24 7.20
CA GLY A 14 2.39 9.50 6.92
C GLY A 14 1.58 8.26 6.49
N ASN A 15 2.19 7.36 5.70
CA ASN A 15 1.51 6.12 5.29
C ASN A 15 1.24 5.23 6.50
N HIS A 16 2.24 5.06 7.37
CA HIS A 16 2.09 4.25 8.58
C HIS A 16 1.05 4.85 9.54
N ALA A 17 0.94 6.18 9.62
CA ALA A 17 -0.10 6.84 10.42
C ALA A 17 -1.50 6.48 9.90
N ILE A 18 -1.73 6.57 8.59
CA ILE A 18 -3.02 6.18 7.97
C ILE A 18 -3.32 4.70 8.16
N ILE A 19 -2.33 3.83 7.92
CA ILE A 19 -2.49 2.39 8.13
C ILE A 19 -2.89 2.10 9.58
N ASN A 20 -2.22 2.73 10.55
CA ASN A 20 -2.52 2.53 11.96
C ASN A 20 -3.91 3.08 12.34
N TRP A 21 -4.32 4.22 11.78
CA TRP A 21 -5.66 4.76 11.99
C TRP A 21 -6.75 3.83 11.43
N LEU A 22 -6.60 3.34 10.20
CA LEU A 22 -7.52 2.37 9.58
C LEU A 22 -7.62 1.08 10.41
N ARG A 23 -6.48 0.57 10.86
CA ARG A 23 -6.41 -0.66 11.64
C ARG A 23 -7.06 -0.57 13.02
N GLN A 24 -7.23 0.63 13.57
CA GLN A 24 -7.93 0.83 14.85
C GLN A 24 -9.44 0.65 14.72
N GLN A 25 -9.98 0.72 13.49
CA GLN A 25 -11.42 0.59 13.24
C GLN A 25 -11.90 -0.87 13.25
N GLU A 26 -10.99 -1.85 13.17
CA GLU A 26 -11.35 -3.27 13.18
C GLU A 26 -10.25 -4.19 13.73
N LYS A 27 -10.63 -5.40 14.14
CA LYS A 27 -9.65 -6.43 14.53
C LYS A 27 -8.80 -6.80 13.32
N SER A 28 -7.51 -6.46 13.37
CA SER A 28 -6.62 -6.60 12.21
C SER A 28 -5.27 -7.23 12.55
N CYS A 29 -4.64 -7.88 11.57
CA CYS A 29 -3.22 -8.20 11.54
C CYS A 29 -2.53 -7.29 10.50
N PHE A 30 -1.25 -6.96 10.69
CA PHE A 30 -0.51 -6.13 9.73
C PHE A 30 0.88 -6.70 9.48
N PHE A 31 1.24 -6.78 8.20
CA PHE A 31 2.58 -7.12 7.74
C PHE A 31 3.12 -5.94 6.95
N ASN A 32 4.17 -5.34 7.48
CA ASN A 32 4.79 -4.18 6.87
C ASN A 32 5.75 -4.58 5.75
N ASP A 33 5.68 -3.90 4.62
CA ASP A 33 6.64 -3.95 3.51
C ASP A 33 6.97 -5.40 3.12
N ILE A 34 5.92 -6.13 2.73
CA ILE A 34 6.00 -7.59 2.49
C ILE A 34 6.96 -7.96 1.36
N ILE A 35 7.34 -6.98 0.55
CA ILE A 35 8.45 -7.04 -0.40
C ILE A 35 9.38 -5.88 -0.08
N MET A 36 10.50 -6.12 0.59
CA MET A 36 11.40 -5.03 0.98
C MET A 36 12.11 -4.43 -0.24
N ILE A 37 11.86 -3.15 -0.52
CA ILE A 37 12.47 -2.46 -1.68
C ILE A 37 13.99 -2.25 -1.53
N LYS A 38 14.50 -2.05 -0.31
CA LYS A 38 15.94 -1.77 -0.05
C LYS A 38 16.88 -2.81 -0.67
N PRO A 39 16.78 -4.11 -0.33
CA PRO A 39 17.67 -5.12 -0.90
C PRO A 39 17.51 -5.26 -2.42
N ILE A 40 16.33 -4.97 -2.98
CA ILE A 40 16.11 -4.98 -4.42
C ILE A 40 16.91 -3.87 -5.10
N LEU A 41 16.83 -2.65 -4.57
CA LEU A 41 17.59 -1.51 -5.10
C LEU A 41 19.11 -1.66 -4.96
N LEU A 42 19.57 -2.48 -4.02
CA LEU A 42 20.98 -2.80 -3.83
C LEU A 42 21.45 -3.99 -4.69
N GLY A 43 20.56 -4.57 -5.52
CA GLY A 43 20.87 -5.77 -6.32
C GLY A 43 21.07 -7.04 -5.48
N GLN A 44 20.68 -7.02 -4.20
CA GLN A 44 20.85 -8.15 -3.27
C GLN A 44 19.71 -9.16 -3.37
N LYS A 45 18.55 -8.73 -3.87
CA LYS A 45 17.36 -9.56 -4.05
C LYS A 45 16.63 -9.15 -5.31
N GLU A 46 15.94 -10.10 -5.91
CA GLU A 46 14.95 -9.81 -6.94
C GLU A 46 13.57 -9.65 -6.31
N ILE A 47 12.63 -9.08 -7.08
CA ILE A 47 11.22 -9.07 -6.70
C ILE A 47 10.74 -10.53 -6.72
N PRO A 48 10.19 -11.06 -5.61
CA PRO A 48 9.72 -12.44 -5.59
C PRO A 48 8.53 -12.61 -6.55
N PRO A 49 8.41 -13.77 -7.21
CA PRO A 49 7.24 -14.05 -8.04
C PRO A 49 5.96 -14.07 -7.19
N SER A 50 4.83 -13.75 -7.81
CA SER A 50 3.52 -13.87 -7.16
C SER A 50 3.26 -15.31 -6.72
N GLN A 51 2.84 -15.49 -5.47
CA GLN A 51 2.59 -16.80 -4.88
C GLN A 51 1.13 -16.94 -4.41
N PRO A 52 0.60 -18.17 -4.24
CA PRO A 52 -0.76 -18.36 -3.72
C PRO A 52 -0.93 -17.72 -2.34
N PHE A 53 -2.03 -16.97 -2.16
CA PHE A 53 -2.31 -16.25 -0.92
C PHE A 53 -2.32 -17.16 0.32
N THR A 54 -2.91 -18.35 0.21
CA THR A 54 -3.03 -19.31 1.30
C THR A 54 -1.67 -19.85 1.75
N SER A 55 -0.75 -20.09 0.80
CA SER A 55 0.63 -20.49 1.08
C SER A 55 1.38 -19.39 1.82
N TRP A 56 1.36 -18.16 1.30
CA TRP A 56 2.01 -17.03 1.96
C TRP A 56 1.48 -16.80 3.37
N LEU A 57 0.15 -16.86 3.55
CA LEU A 57 -0.48 -16.69 4.85
C LEU A 57 -0.05 -17.79 5.83
N SER A 58 0.10 -19.03 5.35
CA SER A 58 0.58 -20.14 6.15
C SER A 58 1.99 -19.89 6.66
N ASP A 59 2.89 -19.50 5.77
CA ASP A 59 4.31 -19.34 6.09
C ASP A 59 4.60 -18.14 6.99
N ASN A 60 3.78 -17.08 6.89
CA ASN A 60 4.04 -15.82 7.58
C ASN A 60 3.18 -15.60 8.83
N HIS A 61 2.00 -16.22 8.93
CA HIS A 61 1.06 -15.97 10.04
C HIS A 61 0.86 -17.18 10.97
N TYR A 62 0.95 -18.41 10.45
CA TYR A 62 0.84 -19.62 11.25
C TYR A 62 2.24 -20.12 11.64
N LYS A 63 2.40 -20.62 12.87
CA LYS A 63 3.71 -21.18 13.31
C LYS A 63 3.80 -22.62 12.81
N LYS A 64 5.01 -23.19 12.75
CA LYS A 64 5.19 -24.61 12.38
C LYS A 64 4.55 -25.61 13.37
N SER A 65 4.05 -25.18 14.54
CA SER A 65 3.42 -26.05 15.54
C SER A 65 1.92 -26.30 15.26
N PRO A 66 1.48 -27.56 15.05
CA PRO A 66 0.10 -27.91 14.66
C PRO A 66 -0.98 -27.49 15.66
N LEU A 67 -0.75 -27.70 16.96
CA LEU A 67 -1.70 -27.35 18.04
C LEU A 67 -1.94 -25.83 18.11
N SER A 68 -0.89 -25.04 17.88
CA SER A 68 -1.01 -23.57 17.85
C SER A 68 -1.76 -23.06 16.62
N ASN A 69 -1.85 -23.87 15.56
CA ASN A 69 -2.43 -23.45 14.28
C ASN A 69 -3.96 -23.52 14.28
N LEU A 70 -4.58 -24.48 14.97
CA LEU A 70 -6.03 -24.59 15.02
C LEU A 70 -6.65 -23.38 15.76
N ALA A 71 -6.16 -23.08 16.97
CA ALA A 71 -6.62 -21.94 17.75
C ALA A 71 -6.38 -20.60 17.02
N LYS A 72 -5.23 -20.45 16.35
CA LYS A 72 -4.94 -19.26 15.53
C LYS A 72 -5.82 -19.16 14.29
N LYS A 73 -6.11 -20.27 13.61
CA LYS A 73 -7.04 -20.30 12.46
C LYS A 73 -8.44 -19.87 12.87
N ILE A 74 -8.93 -20.35 14.01
CA ILE A 74 -10.24 -19.95 14.55
C ILE A 74 -10.21 -18.45 14.90
N LYS A 75 -9.19 -17.99 15.64
CA LYS A 75 -9.06 -16.58 16.04
C LYS A 75 -8.84 -15.61 14.86
N SER A 76 -8.28 -16.09 13.73
CA SER A 76 -8.01 -15.28 12.54
C SER A 76 -9.19 -15.18 11.58
N ARG A 77 -10.24 -16.01 11.73
CA ARG A 77 -11.44 -15.95 10.87
C ARG A 77 -12.12 -14.58 10.89
N ASN A 78 -12.15 -13.92 12.05
CA ASN A 78 -12.80 -12.62 12.23
C ASN A 78 -11.81 -11.43 12.21
N ARG A 79 -10.62 -11.59 11.61
CA ARG A 79 -9.63 -10.51 11.49
C ARG A 79 -9.39 -10.15 10.03
N SER A 80 -9.23 -8.85 9.75
CA SER A 80 -8.72 -8.38 8.46
C SER A 80 -7.20 -8.48 8.43
N LEU A 81 -6.65 -8.81 7.27
CA LEU A 81 -5.22 -8.81 7.03
C LEU A 81 -4.84 -7.55 6.27
N TYR A 82 -4.00 -6.72 6.86
CA TYR A 82 -3.35 -5.60 6.19
C TYR A 82 -1.95 -6.02 5.76
N VAL A 83 -1.58 -5.68 4.52
CA VAL A 83 -0.20 -5.77 4.04
C VAL A 83 0.17 -4.44 3.40
N SER A 84 1.42 -4.00 3.52
CA SER A 84 1.90 -2.82 2.78
C SER A 84 2.94 -3.19 1.72
N LEU A 85 2.87 -2.48 0.61
CA LEU A 85 3.85 -2.45 -0.49
C LEU A 85 4.29 -1.00 -0.65
N GLU A 86 5.52 -0.70 -0.22
CA GLU A 86 6.04 0.67 -0.25
C GLU A 86 7.11 0.84 -1.33
N ASP A 87 7.01 1.91 -2.12
CA ASP A 87 7.94 2.23 -3.22
C ASP A 87 8.04 1.18 -4.34
N HIS A 88 7.00 0.35 -4.49
CA HIS A 88 6.87 -0.58 -5.60
C HIS A 88 5.98 -0.01 -6.69
N GLU A 89 6.15 -0.51 -7.91
CA GLU A 89 5.18 -0.28 -8.97
C GLU A 89 3.81 -0.88 -8.63
N LEU A 90 2.75 -0.21 -9.05
CA LEU A 90 1.38 -0.67 -8.86
C LEU A 90 1.06 -1.95 -9.63
N SER A 91 1.92 -2.39 -10.54
CA SER A 91 1.83 -3.65 -11.27
C SER A 91 2.18 -4.85 -10.39
N ILE A 92 2.92 -4.66 -9.29
CA ILE A 92 3.39 -5.75 -8.43
C ILE A 92 2.20 -6.42 -7.72
N ARG A 93 2.08 -7.73 -7.91
CA ARG A 93 1.06 -8.58 -7.28
C ARG A 93 1.75 -9.61 -6.39
N PRO A 94 1.81 -9.42 -5.06
CA PRO A 94 2.48 -10.39 -4.19
C PRO A 94 1.71 -11.73 -4.09
N PHE A 95 0.39 -11.68 -4.31
CA PHE A 95 -0.52 -12.81 -4.13
C PHE A 95 -1.25 -13.17 -5.40
N LYS A 96 -1.46 -14.48 -5.60
CA LYS A 96 -2.42 -15.08 -6.53
C LYS A 96 -3.58 -15.69 -5.74
N ASP A 97 -4.72 -15.87 -6.41
CA ASP A 97 -5.84 -16.68 -5.94
C ASP A 97 -6.34 -16.30 -4.54
N ILE A 98 -6.58 -15.01 -4.28
CA ILE A 98 -7.10 -14.54 -3.00
C ILE A 98 -8.58 -14.97 -2.89
N PRO A 99 -8.94 -15.93 -2.01
CA PRO A 99 -10.27 -16.55 -2.00
C PRO A 99 -11.28 -15.77 -1.15
N ILE A 100 -10.93 -14.57 -0.72
CA ILE A 100 -11.68 -13.71 0.18
C ILE A 100 -11.66 -12.28 -0.37
N GLU A 101 -12.53 -11.40 0.14
CA GLU A 101 -12.57 -10.00 -0.27
C GLU A 101 -11.17 -9.37 -0.23
N HIS A 102 -10.75 -8.80 -1.36
CA HIS A 102 -9.49 -8.09 -1.51
C HIS A 102 -9.75 -6.64 -1.87
N ILE A 103 -9.28 -5.73 -1.03
CA ILE A 103 -9.37 -4.28 -1.23
C ILE A 103 -7.97 -3.73 -1.39
N ASN A 104 -7.77 -2.88 -2.39
CA ASN A 104 -6.54 -2.10 -2.52
C ASN A 104 -6.74 -0.71 -1.91
N ILE A 105 -5.78 -0.23 -1.15
CA ILE A 105 -5.75 1.16 -0.69
C ILE A 105 -4.53 1.81 -1.31
N LEU A 106 -4.73 2.88 -2.08
CA LEU A 106 -3.64 3.70 -2.58
C LEU A 106 -3.53 4.96 -1.73
N ILE A 107 -2.42 5.11 -1.02
CA ILE A 107 -2.09 6.34 -0.31
C ILE A 107 -1.17 7.17 -1.20
N ILE A 108 -1.64 8.35 -1.57
CA ILE A 108 -0.84 9.35 -2.26
C ILE A 108 -0.62 10.57 -1.35
N ARG A 109 0.59 11.12 -1.42
CA ARG A 109 0.95 12.34 -0.69
C ARG A 109 1.14 13.47 -1.69
N ASP A 110 0.96 14.69 -1.19
CA ASP A 110 1.44 15.88 -1.88
C ASP A 110 2.91 15.69 -2.34
N ALA A 111 3.20 16.05 -3.59
CA ALA A 111 4.49 15.80 -4.22
C ALA A 111 5.62 16.52 -3.48
N THR A 112 5.40 17.81 -3.19
CA THR A 112 6.40 18.69 -2.57
C THR A 112 6.71 18.22 -1.16
N ASN A 113 5.68 17.97 -0.35
CA ASN A 113 5.83 17.46 1.02
C ASN A 113 6.48 16.08 1.04
N HIS A 114 6.13 15.23 0.07
CA HIS A 114 6.73 13.90 -0.05
C HIS A 114 8.23 13.99 -0.36
N LEU A 115 8.60 14.74 -1.38
CA LEU A 115 9.99 14.92 -1.83
C LEU A 115 10.84 15.62 -0.78
N ALA A 116 10.36 16.72 -0.19
CA ALA A 116 11.05 17.43 0.88
C ALA A 116 11.33 16.51 2.08
N SER A 117 10.35 15.68 2.47
CA SER A 117 10.56 14.67 3.53
C SER A 117 11.58 13.61 3.13
N ARG A 118 11.69 13.26 1.85
CA ARG A 118 12.73 12.34 1.35
C ARG A 118 14.12 12.94 1.42
N LEU A 119 14.28 14.16 0.95
CA LEU A 119 15.54 14.89 1.00
C LEU A 119 16.01 15.09 2.43
N LYS A 120 15.11 15.46 3.36
CA LYS A 120 15.48 15.53 4.78
C LYS A 120 15.97 14.17 5.32
N SER A 121 15.36 13.06 4.87
CA SER A 121 15.75 11.72 5.32
C SER A 121 17.07 11.22 4.72
N SER A 122 17.45 11.72 3.53
CA SER A 122 18.73 11.37 2.89
C SER A 122 19.92 11.96 3.64
N LEU A 123 19.76 13.13 4.27
CA LEU A 123 20.77 13.75 5.13
C LEU A 123 21.21 12.85 6.30
N SER A 124 20.29 12.02 6.81
CA SER A 124 20.58 11.08 7.91
C SER A 124 20.84 9.65 7.42
N ASN A 125 20.59 9.35 6.14
CA ASN A 125 20.66 7.99 5.60
C ASN A 125 21.12 8.00 4.14
N ASN A 126 22.28 7.43 3.85
CA ASN A 126 22.74 7.26 2.47
C ASN A 126 22.16 5.96 1.84
N TYR A 127 20.84 5.87 1.74
CA TYR A 127 20.14 4.72 1.16
C TYR A 127 19.49 5.05 -0.18
N PRO A 128 19.48 4.12 -1.16
CA PRO A 128 18.92 4.35 -2.51
C PRO A 128 17.41 4.62 -2.53
N ILE A 129 16.70 4.37 -1.43
CA ILE A 129 15.29 4.72 -1.25
C ILE A 129 15.12 6.24 -1.06
N TYR A 130 16.14 6.89 -0.51
CA TYR A 130 16.17 8.30 -0.17
C TYR A 130 17.30 9.00 -0.93
N PRO A 131 17.19 9.12 -2.26
CA PRO A 131 18.21 9.80 -3.05
C PRO A 131 18.27 11.29 -2.66
N ALA A 132 19.50 11.82 -2.50
CA ALA A 132 19.74 13.24 -2.24
C ALA A 132 19.91 14.06 -3.52
N GLU A 133 20.34 13.41 -4.60
CA GLU A 133 20.72 14.05 -5.87
C GLU A 133 19.85 13.56 -7.02
N ALA A 134 19.87 14.32 -8.11
CA ALA A 134 19.28 13.90 -9.38
C ALA A 134 20.02 12.68 -9.95
N GLY A 135 19.31 11.84 -10.70
CA GLY A 135 19.83 10.62 -11.29
C GLY A 135 18.87 9.44 -11.16
N PRO A 136 19.30 8.22 -11.53
CA PRO A 136 18.38 7.08 -11.73
C PRO A 136 17.52 6.74 -10.51
N GLN A 137 18.07 6.92 -9.30
CA GLN A 137 17.34 6.65 -8.06
C GLN A 137 16.25 7.69 -7.79
N MET A 138 16.52 8.97 -8.08
CA MET A 138 15.52 10.04 -7.99
C MET A 138 14.47 9.91 -9.09
N ASP A 139 14.89 9.57 -10.32
CA ASP A 139 13.98 9.32 -11.43
C ASP A 139 13.00 8.20 -11.11
N ARG A 140 13.46 7.10 -10.49
CA ARG A 140 12.59 6.05 -9.96
C ARG A 140 11.57 6.62 -8.97
N VAL A 141 12.01 7.39 -7.98
CA VAL A 141 11.09 7.99 -6.98
C VAL A 141 10.02 8.84 -7.66
N ILE A 142 10.40 9.70 -8.61
CA ILE A 142 9.48 10.56 -9.36
C ILE A 142 8.53 9.71 -10.21
N ALA A 143 9.05 8.68 -10.89
CA ALA A 143 8.26 7.77 -11.72
C ALA A 143 7.23 7.01 -10.89
N THR A 144 7.62 6.47 -9.73
CA THR A 144 6.70 5.81 -8.79
C THR A 144 5.62 6.78 -8.31
N TRP A 145 6.00 8.00 -7.90
CA TRP A 145 5.01 9.01 -7.48
C TRP A 145 4.02 9.34 -8.59
N LYS A 146 4.51 9.57 -9.81
CA LYS A 146 3.67 9.84 -10.99
C LYS A 146 2.74 8.66 -11.30
N SER A 147 3.24 7.42 -11.21
CA SER A 147 2.42 6.21 -11.39
C SER A 147 1.25 6.18 -10.40
N HIS A 148 1.51 6.49 -9.12
CA HIS A 148 0.47 6.58 -8.10
C HIS A 148 -0.50 7.75 -8.37
N ALA A 149 0.00 8.90 -8.81
CA ALA A 149 -0.83 10.05 -9.14
C ALA A 149 -1.81 9.75 -10.28
N ARG A 150 -1.34 9.09 -11.35
CA ARG A 150 -2.19 8.68 -12.47
C ARG A 150 -3.27 7.69 -12.04
N GLU A 151 -2.93 6.72 -11.19
CA GLU A 151 -3.91 5.78 -10.64
C GLU A 151 -4.94 6.48 -9.74
N PHE A 152 -4.50 7.45 -8.93
CA PHE A 152 -5.37 8.26 -8.08
C PHE A 152 -6.36 9.09 -8.90
N LEU A 153 -5.88 9.73 -9.97
CA LEU A 153 -6.69 10.56 -10.88
C LEU A 153 -7.61 9.74 -11.80
N GLY A 154 -7.54 8.40 -11.74
CA GLY A 154 -8.31 7.52 -12.61
C GLY A 154 -7.81 7.46 -14.06
N GLU A 155 -6.63 8.01 -14.34
CA GLU A 155 -5.97 7.90 -15.66
C GLU A 155 -5.50 6.46 -15.92
N THR A 156 -5.25 5.69 -14.85
CA THR A 156 -4.97 4.26 -14.93
C THR A 156 -5.93 3.45 -14.05
N ASN A 157 -6.03 2.15 -14.34
CA ASN A 157 -6.82 1.21 -13.55
C ASN A 157 -6.01 -0.05 -13.24
N GLN A 158 -4.77 0.13 -12.77
CA GLN A 158 -3.90 -0.99 -12.42
C GLN A 158 -4.41 -1.72 -11.19
N LEU A 159 -5.01 -1.00 -10.22
CA LEU A 159 -5.55 -1.58 -9.00
C LEU A 159 -7.07 -1.79 -9.11
N ASN A 160 -7.50 -3.04 -8.93
CA ASN A 160 -8.91 -3.40 -8.85
C ASN A 160 -9.45 -3.18 -7.43
N ASN A 161 -10.76 -2.93 -7.28
CA ASN A 161 -11.42 -2.74 -5.98
C ASN A 161 -10.63 -1.81 -5.04
N LYS A 162 -10.36 -0.59 -5.51
CA LYS A 162 -9.44 0.36 -4.86
C LYS A 162 -10.16 1.48 -4.12
N VAL A 163 -9.57 1.90 -3.01
CA VAL A 163 -9.87 3.15 -2.31
C VAL A 163 -8.61 4.02 -2.36
N CYS A 164 -8.76 5.26 -2.81
CA CYS A 164 -7.65 6.20 -2.90
C CYS A 164 -7.72 7.23 -1.76
N ILE A 165 -6.60 7.48 -1.10
CA ILE A 165 -6.48 8.42 0.03
C ILE A 165 -5.41 9.44 -0.31
N TYR A 166 -5.78 10.72 -0.30
CA TYR A 166 -4.85 11.83 -0.42
C TYR A 166 -4.44 12.36 0.95
N TYR A 167 -3.13 12.47 1.19
CA TYR A 167 -2.57 12.96 2.45
C TYR A 167 -1.69 14.20 2.22
N ALA A 168 -2.25 15.35 2.59
CA ALA A 168 -1.62 16.66 2.37
C ALA A 168 -0.55 17.02 3.43
N GLY A 169 -0.43 16.27 4.53
CA GLY A 169 0.48 16.56 5.64
C GLY A 169 -0.23 17.16 6.87
N GLU A 170 -1.12 18.13 6.67
CA GLU A 170 -1.90 18.76 7.77
C GLU A 170 -3.41 18.45 7.73
N SER A 171 -3.91 17.83 6.66
CA SER A 171 -5.32 17.40 6.54
C SER A 171 -5.46 16.12 5.72
N LEU A 172 -6.29 15.19 6.19
CA LEU A 172 -6.75 14.01 5.44
C LEU A 172 -7.92 14.43 4.56
N PHE A 173 -7.80 14.31 3.24
CA PHE A 173 -8.93 14.45 2.32
C PHE A 173 -9.23 13.08 1.69
N CYS A 174 -10.48 12.62 1.82
CA CYS A 174 -10.97 11.39 1.21
C CYS A 174 -12.04 11.76 0.17
N GLU A 175 -11.75 11.56 -1.12
CA GLU A 175 -12.65 11.94 -2.21
C GLU A 175 -13.81 10.96 -2.46
N SER A 176 -13.78 9.75 -1.88
CA SER A 176 -14.77 8.70 -2.19
C SER A 176 -16.19 8.95 -1.65
N LEU A 177 -16.47 10.12 -1.10
CA LEU A 177 -17.81 10.56 -0.68
C LEU A 177 -18.39 11.67 -1.57
N PHE A 178 -17.62 12.28 -2.49
CA PHE A 178 -18.07 13.47 -3.21
C PHE A 178 -18.81 13.22 -4.52
N TRP A 179 -18.71 12.02 -5.11
CA TRP A 179 -19.39 11.68 -6.37
C TRP A 179 -20.73 10.96 -6.21
N ALA A 180 -21.21 10.73 -4.99
CA ALA A 180 -22.50 10.09 -4.74
C ALA A 180 -23.71 11.05 -4.76
N SER A 181 -23.54 12.33 -5.03
CA SER A 181 -24.67 13.27 -5.10
C SER A 181 -24.46 14.43 -6.07
N LYS A 182 -24.69 14.17 -7.35
CA LYS A 182 -25.31 15.18 -8.23
C LYS A 182 -26.46 14.52 -8.98
N PRO A 183 -27.73 14.77 -8.61
CA PRO A 183 -28.84 14.41 -9.49
C PRO A 183 -28.67 15.21 -10.79
N LYS A 184 -28.76 14.49 -11.92
CA LYS A 184 -28.88 15.10 -13.24
C LYS A 184 -30.07 16.06 -13.21
N GLN A 185 -29.83 17.36 -13.26
CA GLN A 185 -30.87 18.30 -13.67
C GLN A 185 -31.08 18.08 -15.16
N THR A 186 -32.21 17.46 -15.49
CA THR A 186 -32.76 17.42 -16.83
C THR A 186 -33.16 18.85 -17.22
N ALA A 187 -32.43 19.44 -18.16
CA ALA A 187 -32.88 20.64 -18.84
C ALA A 187 -34.06 20.25 -19.75
N LYS A 188 -35.26 20.70 -19.38
CA LYS A 188 -36.39 20.79 -20.30
C LYS A 188 -36.22 22.07 -21.11
N THR A 189 -36.17 21.92 -22.42
CA THR A 189 -36.73 22.86 -23.41
C THR A 189 -37.16 22.03 -24.59
#